data_AF-A0A382EGT2-F1
#
_entry.id   AF-A0A382EGT2-F1
#
_cell.length_a   1.000
_cell.length_b   1.000
_cell.length_c   1.000
_cell.angle_alpha   90.00
_cell.angle_beta   90.00
_cell.angle_gamma   90.00
#
_symmetry.space_group_name_H-M   'P 1'
#
loop_
_entity.id
_entity.type
_entity.pdbx_description
1 polymer ?
#
loop_
_entity_poly.entity_id
_entity_poly.type
_entity_poly.pdbx_seq_one_letter_code
_entity_poly.pdbx_strand_id
1 'polypeptide(L)'
;MATLKFYVNTAGFNYDLETSGSGLAFFGDSGFGESVAVGAYQGTTYVSDGSGATQGAQGKNIKWINACSGQIGAASSGIGLKAIPNYQSTLNVRFTHGTPIQTQNVELRIYDRSDINEPAVGVTTKVAEIIHTSQLQGPYGSGDECWIT
;
A
#
# COMPACT_ATOMS: atom_id res chain seq x y z
N MET A 1 25.36 6.56 5.07
CA MET A 1 24.65 5.37 5.59
C MET A 1 23.42 5.15 4.73
N ALA A 2 23.11 3.89 4.39
CA ALA A 2 21.88 3.58 3.67
C ALA A 2 20.76 3.31 4.67
N THR A 3 19.55 3.79 4.39
CA THR A 3 18.40 3.63 5.27
C THR A 3 17.20 3.17 4.45
N LEU A 4 16.53 2.12 4.89
CA LEU A 4 15.25 1.67 4.35
C LEU A 4 14.15 2.02 5.35
N LYS A 5 13.16 2.80 4.93
CA LYS A 5 12.01 3.17 5.76
C LYS A 5 10.69 2.91 5.05
N PHE A 6 9.68 2.64 5.85
CA PHE A 6 8.32 2.36 5.41
C PHE A 6 7.39 3.42 5.95
N TYR A 7 6.61 4.03 5.06
CA TYR A 7 5.71 5.12 5.42
C TYR A 7 4.30 4.86 4.95
N VAL A 8 3.35 5.34 5.75
CA VAL A 8 1.95 5.51 5.33
C VAL A 8 1.69 6.99 5.17
N ASN A 9 1.13 7.40 4.04
CA ASN A 9 0.65 8.77 3.90
C ASN A 9 -0.63 8.95 4.70
N THR A 10 -0.67 9.98 5.53
CA THR A 10 -1.88 10.45 6.20
C THR A 10 -2.26 11.81 5.63
N ALA A 11 -3.31 12.45 6.16
CA ALA A 11 -3.56 13.85 5.83
C ALA A 11 -2.44 14.73 6.44
N GLY A 12 -1.46 15.13 5.62
CA GLY A 12 -0.45 16.13 5.96
C GLY A 12 0.91 15.61 6.45
N PHE A 13 1.04 14.33 6.86
CA PHE A 13 2.32 13.75 7.30
C PHE A 13 2.54 12.29 6.84
N ASN A 14 3.81 11.92 6.62
CA ASN A 14 4.22 10.52 6.47
C ASN A 14 4.33 9.92 7.87
N TYR A 15 3.55 8.89 8.18
CA TYR A 15 3.70 8.13 9.41
C TYR A 15 4.76 7.04 9.20
N ASP A 16 5.81 7.04 10.02
CA ASP A 16 6.89 6.02 9.97
C ASP A 16 6.39 4.72 10.63
N LEU A 17 6.41 3.61 9.88
CA LEU A 17 5.94 2.30 10.34
C LEU A 17 6.95 1.55 11.22
N GLU A 18 8.11 2.13 11.56
CA GLU A 18 9.18 1.51 12.36
C GLU A 18 8.82 1.15 13.82
N THR A 19 7.56 1.29 14.27
CA THR A 19 7.17 1.00 15.66
C THR A 19 6.41 -0.33 15.77
N SER A 20 7.14 -1.40 16.14
CA SER A 20 6.61 -2.63 16.77
C SER A 20 6.02 -3.75 15.89
N GLY A 21 6.68 -4.13 14.80
CA GLY A 21 6.55 -5.49 14.21
C GLY A 21 5.27 -5.79 13.42
N SER A 22 4.31 -4.87 13.36
CA SER A 22 3.25 -4.79 12.37
C SER A 22 2.75 -3.36 12.36
N GLY A 23 2.42 -2.86 11.18
CA GLY A 23 2.19 -1.42 11.01
C GLY A 23 1.04 -1.07 10.08
N LEU A 24 0.40 -2.04 9.44
CA LEU A 24 -0.66 -1.78 8.48
C LEU A 24 -1.74 -2.85 8.56
N ALA A 25 -2.98 -2.45 8.73
CA ALA A 25 -4.15 -3.33 8.74
C ALA A 25 -5.17 -2.85 7.70
N PHE A 26 -5.80 -3.83 7.04
CA PHE A 26 -6.77 -3.65 5.98
C PHE A 26 -8.17 -4.01 6.47
N PHE A 27 -9.13 -3.12 6.27
CA PHE A 27 -10.50 -3.29 6.75
C PHE A 27 -11.53 -2.98 5.67
N GLY A 28 -12.78 -3.36 5.92
CA GLY A 28 -13.92 -3.10 5.05
C GLY A 28 -14.24 -1.62 4.86
N ASP A 29 -15.28 -1.35 4.07
CA ASP A 29 -15.73 0.01 3.74
C ASP A 29 -16.29 0.77 4.96
N SER A 30 -16.76 0.05 5.98
CA SER A 30 -17.29 0.62 7.23
C SER A 30 -16.20 1.09 8.21
N GLY A 31 -14.92 0.87 7.92
CA GLY A 31 -13.80 1.43 8.70
C GLY A 31 -13.07 0.42 9.59
N PHE A 32 -12.39 0.91 10.62
CA PHE A 32 -11.55 0.09 11.51
C PHE A 32 -12.37 -1.00 12.23
N GLY A 33 -11.82 -2.21 12.33
CA GLY A 33 -12.46 -3.36 12.95
C GLY A 33 -13.42 -4.12 12.03
N GLU A 34 -13.78 -3.54 10.88
CA GLU A 34 -14.72 -4.14 9.96
C GLU A 34 -14.01 -5.15 9.05
N SER A 35 -14.53 -6.37 9.02
CA SER A 35 -13.96 -7.44 8.20
C SER A 35 -14.07 -7.11 6.71
N VAL A 36 -13.04 -7.42 5.94
CA VAL A 36 -13.14 -7.42 4.47
C VAL A 36 -14.01 -8.60 4.05
N ALA A 37 -15.11 -8.33 3.36
CA ALA A 37 -16.00 -9.39 2.89
C ALA A 37 -15.27 -10.34 1.92
N VAL A 38 -15.64 -11.63 1.94
CA VAL A 38 -15.07 -12.62 1.02
C VAL A 38 -15.32 -12.21 -0.42
N GLY A 39 -14.25 -12.20 -1.23
CA GLY A 39 -14.29 -11.75 -2.63
C GLY A 39 -14.28 -10.23 -2.83
N ALA A 40 -14.25 -9.45 -1.76
CA ALA A 40 -14.08 -8.00 -1.81
C ALA A 40 -12.62 -7.60 -1.56
N TYR A 41 -12.29 -6.37 -1.97
CA TYR A 41 -11.03 -5.71 -1.62
C TYR A 41 -11.25 -4.73 -0.46
N GLN A 42 -10.17 -4.39 0.23
CA GLN A 42 -10.21 -3.51 1.39
C GLN A 42 -10.75 -2.10 1.05
N GLY A 43 -11.62 -1.59 1.91
CA GLY A 43 -12.16 -0.24 1.80
C GLY A 43 -11.27 0.79 2.48
N THR A 44 -10.70 0.42 3.63
CA THR A 44 -9.90 1.30 4.47
C THR A 44 -8.61 0.64 4.94
N THR A 45 -7.65 1.47 5.34
CA THR A 45 -6.35 1.03 5.80
C THR A 45 -5.92 1.89 6.98
N TYR A 46 -5.41 1.26 8.03
CA TYR A 46 -4.97 1.92 9.25
C TYR A 46 -3.60 1.42 9.68
N VAL A 47 -2.85 2.29 10.33
CA VAL A 47 -1.74 1.85 11.16
C VAL A 47 -2.31 1.03 12.31
N SER A 48 -1.79 -0.17 12.53
CA SER A 48 -2.29 -1.09 13.57
C SER A 48 -1.22 -2.08 13.99
N ASP A 49 -1.47 -2.77 15.11
CA ASP A 49 -0.63 -3.85 15.61
C ASP A 49 -0.80 -5.15 14.80
N GLY A 50 -0.05 -6.19 15.16
CA GLY A 50 -0.11 -7.49 14.47
C GLY A 50 -1.48 -8.17 14.58
N SER A 51 -2.28 -7.87 15.60
CA SER A 51 -3.64 -8.42 15.73
C SER A 51 -4.70 -7.59 15.01
N GLY A 52 -4.37 -6.41 14.48
CA GLY A 52 -5.37 -5.48 13.96
C GLY A 52 -6.26 -4.87 15.05
N ALA A 53 -5.84 -4.93 16.33
CA ALA A 53 -6.68 -4.57 17.48
C ALA A 53 -6.53 -3.09 17.89
N THR A 54 -5.36 -2.51 17.65
CA THR A 54 -5.09 -1.09 17.93
C THR A 54 -5.40 -0.20 16.73
N GLN A 55 -6.25 0.81 16.90
CA GLN A 55 -6.52 1.80 15.85
C GLN A 55 -5.50 2.95 15.92
N GLY A 56 -4.53 2.94 15.02
CA GLY A 56 -3.65 4.07 14.75
C GLY A 56 -4.21 5.01 13.69
N ALA A 57 -3.33 5.81 13.08
CA ALA A 57 -3.71 6.75 12.04
C ALA A 57 -4.28 6.04 10.80
N GLN A 58 -5.32 6.62 10.20
CA GLN A 58 -5.84 6.15 8.91
C GLN A 58 -4.86 6.51 7.78
N GLY A 59 -4.49 5.51 6.99
CA GLY A 59 -3.67 5.68 5.81
C GLY A 59 -4.47 6.03 4.56
N LYS A 60 -3.77 6.42 3.50
CA LYS A 60 -4.33 6.35 2.14
C LYS A 60 -4.56 4.89 1.76
N ASN A 61 -5.58 4.67 0.96
CA ASN A 61 -5.94 3.36 0.44
C ASN A 61 -6.20 3.46 -1.07
N ILE A 62 -5.70 2.48 -1.80
CA ILE A 62 -6.03 2.24 -3.20
C ILE A 62 -6.78 0.91 -3.26
N LYS A 63 -8.09 0.97 -3.50
CA LYS A 63 -8.93 -0.21 -3.66
C LYS A 63 -8.86 -0.69 -5.11
N TRP A 64 -8.69 -1.98 -5.32
CA TRP A 64 -8.71 -2.56 -6.67
C TRP A 64 -10.10 -2.38 -7.32
N ILE A 65 -10.13 -2.01 -8.60
CA ILE A 65 -11.37 -1.87 -9.39
C ILE A 65 -11.34 -2.79 -10.62
N ASN A 66 -10.25 -2.77 -11.37
CA ASN A 66 -10.01 -3.65 -12.50
C ASN A 66 -8.49 -3.81 -12.71
N ALA A 67 -8.11 -4.56 -13.75
CA ALA A 67 -6.72 -4.91 -14.02
C ALA A 67 -5.74 -3.72 -14.01
N CYS A 68 -6.15 -2.54 -14.47
CA CYS A 68 -5.22 -1.41 -14.68
C CYS A 68 -5.68 -0.11 -14.00
N SER A 69 -6.56 -0.21 -12.99
CA SER A 69 -7.01 0.95 -12.23
C SER A 69 -7.28 0.65 -10.76
N GLY A 70 -7.16 1.70 -9.94
CA GLY A 70 -7.46 1.68 -8.52
C GLY A 70 -8.34 2.86 -8.13
N GLN A 71 -9.21 2.66 -7.15
CA GLN A 71 -10.00 3.70 -6.52
C GLN A 71 -9.21 4.29 -5.36
N ILE A 72 -9.06 5.62 -5.39
CA ILE A 72 -8.47 6.43 -4.32
C ILE A 72 -9.58 7.13 -3.53
N GLY A 73 -9.60 6.94 -2.21
CA GLY A 73 -10.64 7.53 -1.35
C GLY A 73 -12.05 7.07 -1.74
N ALA A 74 -13.01 7.99 -1.74
CA ALA A 74 -14.43 7.72 -2.02
C ALA A 74 -14.83 7.92 -3.49
N ALA A 75 -13.87 8.10 -4.41
CA ALA A 75 -14.19 8.28 -5.83
C ALA A 75 -14.79 6.99 -6.42
N SER A 76 -15.93 7.07 -7.11
CA SER A 76 -16.57 5.90 -7.72
C SER A 76 -15.91 5.45 -9.02
N SER A 77 -15.18 6.34 -9.69
CA SER A 77 -14.38 6.02 -10.87
C SER A 77 -12.93 5.76 -10.46
N GLY A 78 -12.43 4.56 -10.74
CA GLY A 78 -11.01 4.24 -10.60
C GLY A 78 -10.16 5.11 -11.53
N ILE A 79 -8.90 5.35 -11.14
CA ILE A 79 -7.90 6.00 -11.98
C ILE A 79 -6.81 5.01 -12.37
N GLY A 80 -6.19 5.23 -13.53
CA GLY A 80 -5.09 4.40 -14.00
C GLY A 80 -3.90 4.43 -13.02
N LEU A 81 -3.19 3.32 -12.88
CA LEU A 81 -2.16 3.17 -11.84
C LEU A 81 -1.02 4.18 -11.98
N LYS A 82 -0.57 4.47 -13.20
CA LYS A 82 0.43 5.52 -13.50
C LYS A 82 -0.07 6.94 -13.20
N ALA A 83 -1.37 7.14 -13.01
CA ALA A 83 -1.94 8.43 -12.65
C ALA A 83 -1.97 8.68 -11.14
N ILE A 84 -1.66 7.68 -10.32
CA ILE A 84 -1.70 7.78 -8.87
C ILE A 84 -0.37 8.38 -8.35
N PRO A 85 -0.39 9.52 -7.65
CA PRO A 85 0.80 10.08 -7.00
C PRO A 85 1.29 9.24 -5.82
N ASN A 86 2.61 9.26 -5.54
CA ASN A 86 3.20 8.52 -4.42
C ASN A 86 2.56 8.84 -3.06
N TYR A 87 2.11 10.08 -2.86
CA TYR A 87 1.46 10.49 -1.61
C TYR A 87 0.05 9.90 -1.43
N GLN A 88 -0.53 9.33 -2.48
CA GLN A 88 -1.81 8.61 -2.43
C GLN A 88 -1.64 7.09 -2.34
N SER A 89 -0.40 6.59 -2.48
CA SER A 89 -0.10 5.16 -2.33
C SER A 89 -0.31 4.69 -0.89
N THR A 90 -0.82 3.46 -0.77
CA THR A 90 -1.13 2.79 0.50
C THR A 90 0.11 2.61 1.38
N LEU A 91 1.23 2.23 0.76
CA LEU A 91 2.54 2.06 1.40
C LEU A 91 3.60 2.78 0.56
N ASN A 92 4.51 3.48 1.22
CA ASN A 92 5.67 4.11 0.63
C ASN A 92 6.93 3.46 1.17
N VAL A 93 7.68 2.79 0.29
CA VAL A 93 8.99 2.22 0.61
C VAL A 93 10.07 3.19 0.15
N ARG A 94 10.93 3.65 1.06
CA ARG A 94 11.98 4.63 0.74
C ARG A 94 13.35 4.09 1.12
N PHE A 95 14.18 3.89 0.12
CA PHE A 95 15.59 3.57 0.28
C PHE A 95 16.43 4.82 0.01
N THR A 96 17.10 5.32 1.05
CA THR A 96 17.90 6.55 1.00
C THR A 96 19.38 6.22 1.18
N HIS A 97 20.25 6.87 0.41
CA HIS A 97 21.69 6.64 0.41
C HIS A 97 22.44 7.96 0.16
N GLY A 98 23.70 8.05 0.60
CA GLY A 98 24.50 9.29 0.51
C GLY A 98 25.22 9.49 -0.83
N THR A 99 25.29 8.47 -1.67
CA THR A 99 26.00 8.46 -2.97
C THR A 99 25.16 7.70 -3.99
N PRO A 100 25.17 8.03 -5.29
CA PRO A 100 24.41 7.27 -6.30
C PRO A 100 24.73 5.78 -6.25
N ILE A 101 23.69 4.95 -6.26
CA ILE A 101 23.79 3.47 -6.29
C ILE A 101 22.73 2.92 -7.23
N GLN A 102 22.91 1.66 -7.63
CA GLN A 102 21.91 0.90 -8.38
C GLN A 102 21.26 -0.13 -7.46
N THR A 103 19.92 -0.14 -7.40
CA THR A 103 19.15 -1.21 -6.75
C THR A 103 18.93 -2.34 -7.74
N GLN A 104 19.18 -3.59 -7.33
CA GLN A 104 18.98 -4.78 -8.15
C GLN A 104 18.30 -5.88 -7.33
N ASN A 105 17.53 -6.74 -7.99
CA ASN A 105 16.83 -7.88 -7.38
C ASN A 105 15.94 -7.49 -6.18
N VAL A 106 15.21 -6.38 -6.32
CA VAL A 106 14.23 -5.96 -5.30
C VAL A 106 13.04 -6.91 -5.39
N GLU A 107 12.62 -7.43 -4.23
CA GLU A 107 11.51 -8.36 -4.13
C GLU A 107 10.52 -7.90 -3.06
N LEU A 108 9.24 -7.96 -3.38
CA LEU A 108 8.13 -7.84 -2.44
C LEU A 108 7.40 -9.18 -2.38
N ARG A 109 7.22 -9.70 -1.17
CA ARG A 109 6.46 -10.95 -0.92
C ARG A 109 5.26 -10.67 -0.04
N ILE A 110 4.14 -11.29 -0.39
CA ILE A 110 2.95 -11.38 0.47
C ILE A 110 2.75 -12.86 0.79
N TYR A 111 2.79 -13.19 2.07
CA TYR A 111 2.90 -14.56 2.57
C TYR A 111 2.05 -14.76 3.83
N ASP A 112 1.79 -16.02 4.19
CA ASP A 112 1.13 -16.35 5.45
C ASP A 112 2.01 -16.00 6.65
N ARG A 113 1.44 -15.33 7.67
CA ARG A 113 2.24 -14.89 8.83
C ARG A 113 3.10 -15.99 9.46
N SER A 114 2.63 -17.23 9.45
CA SER A 114 3.32 -18.35 10.10
C SER A 114 4.46 -18.94 9.27
N ASP A 115 4.45 -18.78 7.94
CA ASP A 115 5.49 -19.29 7.05
C ASP A 115 5.67 -18.40 5.80
N ILE A 116 6.88 -17.86 5.62
CA ILE A 116 7.26 -17.03 4.47
C ILE A 116 7.24 -17.77 3.12
N ASN A 117 7.26 -19.10 3.16
CA ASN A 117 7.23 -19.92 1.96
C ASN A 117 5.80 -20.27 1.54
N GLU A 118 4.81 -19.98 2.39
CA GLU A 118 3.39 -20.20 2.09
C GLU A 118 2.75 -18.90 1.62
N PRO A 119 1.96 -18.92 0.52
CA PRO A 119 1.24 -17.74 0.06
C PRO A 119 0.17 -17.34 1.07
N ALA A 120 -0.30 -16.09 1.00
CA ALA A 120 -1.43 -15.66 1.82
C ALA A 120 -2.68 -16.50 1.49
N VAL A 121 -3.26 -17.14 2.52
CA VAL A 121 -4.42 -18.05 2.37
C VAL A 121 -5.72 -17.34 2.74
N GLY A 122 -6.79 -17.60 1.98
CA GLY A 122 -8.14 -17.11 2.29
C GLY A 122 -8.37 -15.63 1.93
N VAL A 123 -7.37 -14.96 1.33
CA VAL A 123 -7.45 -13.57 0.88
C VAL A 123 -6.96 -13.46 -0.56
N THR A 124 -7.52 -12.51 -1.31
CA THR A 124 -7.00 -12.15 -2.64
C THR A 124 -6.07 -10.96 -2.50
N THR A 125 -4.84 -11.10 -2.98
CA THR A 125 -3.82 -10.06 -2.92
C THR A 125 -3.64 -9.42 -4.30
N LYS A 126 -3.47 -8.10 -4.31
CA LYS A 126 -3.11 -7.32 -5.50
C LYS A 126 -2.05 -6.32 -5.11
N VAL A 127 -1.01 -6.21 -5.92
CA VAL A 127 0.06 -5.24 -5.73
C VAL A 127 0.36 -4.53 -7.04
N ALA A 128 0.73 -3.26 -6.93
CA ALA A 128 1.24 -2.48 -8.05
C ALA A 128 2.35 -1.57 -7.53
N GLU A 129 3.47 -1.53 -8.23
CA GLU A 129 4.51 -0.55 -8.02
C GLU A 129 4.05 0.80 -8.58
N ILE A 130 4.10 1.84 -7.75
CA ILE A 130 3.75 3.21 -8.13
C ILE A 130 4.99 4.08 -7.96
N ILE A 131 5.40 4.72 -9.05
CA ILE A 131 6.52 5.68 -9.06
C ILE A 131 6.03 6.98 -9.69
N HIS A 132 5.49 7.88 -8.88
CA HIS A 132 4.96 9.15 -9.33
C HIS A 132 5.23 10.26 -8.31
N THR A 133 6.32 11.00 -8.53
CA THR A 133 6.80 12.04 -7.60
C THR A 133 6.02 13.35 -7.69
N SER A 134 5.34 13.60 -8.81
CA SER A 134 4.42 14.74 -8.94
C SER A 134 3.24 14.60 -8.00
N GLN A 135 2.77 15.72 -7.46
CA GLN A 135 1.56 15.76 -6.63
C GLN A 135 0.28 15.82 -7.47
N LEU A 136 0.41 16.07 -8.78
CA LEU A 136 -0.71 16.14 -9.71
C LEU A 136 -1.01 14.75 -10.27
N GLN A 137 -2.28 14.39 -10.30
CA GLN A 137 -2.73 13.20 -10.99
C GLN A 137 -2.59 13.40 -12.51
N GLY A 138 -1.95 12.44 -13.18
CA GLY A 138 -1.70 12.49 -14.61
C GLY A 138 -0.91 11.26 -15.07
N PRO A 139 -1.01 10.83 -16.34
CA PRO A 139 -0.52 9.53 -16.81
C PRO A 139 1.01 9.45 -16.97
N TYR A 140 1.75 10.27 -16.22
CA TYR A 140 3.20 10.44 -16.34
C TYR A 140 3.99 9.67 -15.27
N GLY A 141 3.31 8.98 -14.35
CA GLY A 141 3.95 8.06 -13.41
C GLY A 141 4.64 6.89 -14.13
N SER A 142 5.55 6.25 -13.42
CA SER A 142 6.23 5.01 -13.78
C SER A 142 5.84 3.90 -12.81
N GLY A 143 6.41 2.71 -12.97
CA GLY A 143 6.00 1.49 -12.26
C GLY A 143 5.00 0.69 -13.09
N ASP A 144 4.08 0.03 -12.42
CA ASP A 144 3.14 -0.89 -13.05
C ASP A 144 1.97 -0.18 -13.75
N GLU A 145 1.62 -0.68 -14.94
CA GLU A 145 0.40 -0.26 -15.65
C GLU A 145 -0.83 -1.03 -15.20
N CYS A 146 -0.63 -2.27 -14.72
CA CYS A 146 -1.69 -3.16 -14.27
C CYS A 146 -1.27 -3.91 -13.01
N TRP A 147 -2.23 -4.24 -12.16
CA TRP A 147 -2.01 -4.96 -10.91
C TRP A 147 -1.42 -6.35 -11.17
N ILE A 148 -0.42 -6.68 -10.37
CA ILE A 148 0.17 -8.02 -10.29
C ILE A 148 -0.67 -8.86 -9.32
N THR A 149 -0.81 -10.15 -9.65
CA THR A 149 -1.54 -11.15 -8.85
C THR A 149 -0.57 -12.16 -8.29
#